data_AF-W1YGJ1-F1
#
_entry.id   AF-W1YGJ1-F1
#
_cell.length_a   1.000
_cell.length_b   1.000
_cell.length_c   1.000
_cell.angle_alpha   90.00
_cell.angle_beta   90.00
_cell.angle_gamma   90.00
#
_symmetry.space_group_name_H-M   'P 1'
#
loop_
_entity.id
_entity.type
_entity.pdbx_description
1 polymer ?
#
loop_
_entity_poly.entity_id
_entity_poly.type
_entity_poly.pdbx_seq_one_letter_code
_entity_poly.pdbx_strand_id
1 'polypeptide(L)'
;AAIDARMGEVYWAEYQRDENGIWHGEETEAVLKPELVHERMQQLSGEWVTVGTGWQAWPDLGKESGLVLRDGEVLLPAAEDM
;
A
#
# COMPACT_ATOMS: atom_id res chain seq x y z
N ALA A 1 0.98 -2.20 0.11
CA ALA A 1 2.18 -1.80 -0.65
C ALA A 1 1.77 -0.84 -1.77
N ALA A 2 2.59 0.17 -2.04
CA ALA A 2 2.44 1.07 -3.19
C ALA A 2 3.79 1.22 -3.88
N ILE A 3 3.89 0.94 -5.18
CA ILE A 3 5.13 1.07 -5.96
C ILE A 3 4.85 1.96 -7.17
N ASP A 4 5.72 2.95 -7.42
CA ASP A 4 5.59 3.84 -8.58
C ASP A 4 5.79 3.08 -9.90
N ALA A 5 4.77 3.12 -10.78
CA ALA A 5 4.78 2.44 -12.07
C ALA A 5 5.28 3.34 -13.23
N ARG A 6 5.76 4.56 -12.96
CA ARG A 6 6.38 5.51 -13.91
C ARG A 6 5.47 6.10 -15.00
N MET A 7 4.21 5.66 -15.12
CA MET A 7 3.22 6.20 -16.07
C MET A 7 2.06 6.96 -15.39
N GLY A 8 2.30 7.52 -14.21
CA GLY A 8 1.23 8.16 -13.43
C GLY A 8 0.30 7.14 -12.75
N GLU A 9 0.80 5.92 -12.55
CA GLU A 9 0.08 4.81 -11.95
C GLU A 9 0.91 4.21 -10.80
N VAL A 10 0.22 3.43 -9.96
CA VAL A 10 0.75 2.81 -8.75
C VAL A 10 0.43 1.31 -8.81
N TYR A 11 1.45 0.46 -8.68
CA TYR A 11 1.21 -0.93 -8.31
C TYR A 11 0.77 -0.96 -6.85
N TRP A 12 -0.47 -1.37 -6.60
CA TRP A 12 -1.13 -1.31 -5.30
C TRP A 12 -1.59 -2.70 -4.85
N ALA A 13 -1.49 -2.93 -3.55
CA ALA A 13 -2.17 -4.01 -2.85
C ALA A 13 -2.25 -3.67 -1.35
N GLU A 14 -3.25 -4.17 -0.66
CA GLU A 14 -3.39 -4.06 0.79
C GLU A 14 -3.40 -5.46 1.38
N TYR A 15 -2.50 -5.74 2.32
CA TYR A 15 -2.38 -7.07 2.92
C TYR A 15 -2.60 -7.03 4.42
N GLN A 16 -3.27 -8.04 4.95
CA GLN A 16 -3.47 -8.24 6.38
C GLN A 16 -2.99 -9.63 6.77
N ARG A 17 -2.28 -9.72 7.89
CA ARG A 17 -1.79 -10.99 8.42
C ARG A 17 -2.73 -11.50 9.50
N ASP A 18 -3.21 -12.73 9.37
CA ASP A 18 -4.07 -13.37 10.36
C ASP A 18 -3.29 -13.97 11.53
N GLU A 19 -4.01 -14.56 12.49
CA GLU A 19 -3.45 -15.19 13.69
C GLU A 19 -2.59 -16.43 13.39
N ASN A 20 -2.81 -17.09 12.25
CA ASN A 20 -2.00 -18.21 11.78
C ASN A 20 -0.75 -17.74 11.04
N GLY A 21 -0.57 -16.43 10.89
CA GLY A 21 0.54 -15.82 10.21
C GLY A 21 0.39 -15.80 8.68
N ILE A 22 -0.80 -16.08 8.15
CA ILE A 22 -1.11 -16.09 6.71
C ILE A 22 -1.48 -14.68 6.27
N TRP A 23 -0.97 -14.25 5.12
CA TRP A 23 -1.32 -12.98 4.50
C TRP A 23 -2.56 -13.12 3.61
N HIS A 24 -3.49 -12.19 3.74
CA HIS A 24 -4.71 -12.05 2.93
C HIS A 24 -4.68 -10.72 2.17
N GLY A 25 -5.33 -10.63 1.01
CA GLY A 25 -5.40 -9.41 0.20
C GLY A 25 -4.79 -9.53 -1.20
N GLU A 26 -4.37 -10.71 -1.63
CA GLU A 26 -3.88 -10.97 -3.00
C GLU A 26 -4.89 -10.50 -4.07
N GLU A 27 -6.19 -10.60 -3.79
CA GLU A 27 -7.27 -10.14 -4.67
C GLU A 27 -7.30 -8.61 -4.88
N THR A 28 -6.58 -7.87 -4.04
CA THR A 28 -6.49 -6.40 -4.11
C THR A 28 -5.37 -5.92 -5.03
N GLU A 29 -4.51 -6.83 -5.50
CA GLU A 29 -3.40 -6.52 -6.40
C GLU A 29 -3.89 -5.92 -7.71
N ALA A 30 -3.49 -4.68 -7.97
CA ALA A 30 -3.86 -3.95 -9.17
C ALA A 30 -2.87 -2.84 -9.53
N VAL A 31 -2.90 -2.45 -10.81
CA VAL A 31 -2.31 -1.17 -11.26
C VAL A 31 -3.41 -0.13 -11.24
N LEU A 32 -3.27 0.88 -10.39
CA LEU A 32 -4.29 1.90 -10.17
C LEU A 32 -3.72 3.30 -10.37
N LYS A 33 -4.59 4.26 -10.68
CA LYS A 33 -4.22 5.68 -10.57
C LYS A 33 -4.14 6.10 -9.10
N PRO A 34 -3.28 7.08 -8.75
CA PRO A 34 -3.15 7.58 -7.38
C PRO A 34 -4.48 8.00 -6.74
N GLU A 35 -5.38 8.59 -7.50
CA GLU A 35 -6.69 9.04 -6.99
C GLU A 35 -7.56 7.86 -6.54
N LEU A 36 -7.52 6.74 -7.27
CA LEU A 36 -8.27 5.54 -6.91
C LEU A 36 -7.64 4.82 -5.71
N VAL A 37 -6.31 4.84 -5.59
CA VAL A 37 -5.64 4.36 -4.37
C VAL A 37 -6.08 5.18 -3.16
N HIS A 38 -6.16 6.50 -3.29
CA HIS A 38 -6.64 7.37 -2.21
C HIS A 38 -8.09 7.05 -1.82
N GLU A 39 -8.98 6.84 -2.79
CA GLU A 39 -10.36 6.39 -2.52
C GLU A 39 -10.40 5.04 -1.80
N ARG A 40 -9.53 4.09 -2.16
CA ARG A 40 -9.40 2.81 -1.46
C ARG A 40 -8.97 3.00 -0.01
N MET A 41 -7.98 3.85 0.24
CA MET A 41 -7.51 4.12 1.60
C MET A 41 -8.59 4.69 2.52
N GLN A 42 -9.53 5.48 1.98
CA GLN A 42 -10.67 5.99 2.76
C GLN A 42 -11.68 4.89 3.16
N GLN A 43 -11.66 3.74 2.49
CA GLN A 43 -12.52 2.58 2.81
C GLN A 43 -11.90 1.66 3.86
N LEU A 44 -10.60 1.82 4.13
CA LEU A 44 -9.89 1.05 5.13
C LEU A 44 -10.12 1.63 6.53
N SER A 45 -9.71 0.88 7.54
CA SER A 45 -9.70 1.35 8.92
C SER A 45 -8.49 0.81 9.68
N GLY A 46 -8.19 1.44 10.82
CA GLY A 46 -7.14 1.01 11.73
C GLY A 46 -5.76 1.56 11.40
N GLU A 47 -4.74 0.77 11.72
CA GLU A 47 -3.33 1.11 11.55
C GLU A 47 -2.72 0.28 10.43
N TRP A 48 -1.99 0.96 9.54
CA TRP A 48 -1.35 0.34 8.39
C TRP A 48 0.13 0.73 8.29
N VAL A 49 0.94 -0.23 7.87
CA VAL A 49 2.35 0.01 7.53
C VAL A 49 2.45 0.29 6.03
N THR A 50 3.08 1.41 5.69
CA THR A 50 3.29 1.82 4.29
C THR A 50 4.65 1.36 3.81
N VAL A 51 4.66 0.60 2.71
CA VAL A 51 5.88 0.11 2.06
C VAL A 51 5.83 0.33 0.55
N GLY A 52 7.00 0.44 -0.07
CA GLY A 52 7.22 0.63 -1.49
C GLY A 52 7.46 2.10 -1.89
N THR A 53 7.98 2.29 -3.10
CA THR A 53 8.36 3.62 -3.64
C THR A 53 7.19 4.55 -3.94
N GLY A 54 5.96 4.02 -4.02
CA GLY A 54 4.76 4.78 -4.38
C GLY A 54 4.42 5.88 -3.39
N TRP A 55 4.71 5.70 -2.10
CA TRP A 55 4.45 6.71 -1.06
C TRP A 55 5.35 7.95 -1.16
N GLN A 56 6.59 7.77 -1.65
CA GLN A 56 7.50 8.87 -1.90
C GLN A 56 7.12 9.65 -3.17
N ALA A 57 6.68 8.93 -4.20
CA ALA A 57 6.21 9.53 -5.45
C ALA A 57 4.87 10.26 -5.27
N TRP A 58 3.99 9.72 -4.41
CA TRP A 58 2.63 10.19 -4.19
C TRP A 58 2.35 10.36 -2.69
N PRO A 59 2.86 11.44 -2.06
CA PRO A 59 2.71 11.66 -0.61
C PRO A 59 1.27 11.91 -0.17
N ASP A 60 0.37 12.14 -1.13
CA ASP A 60 -1.04 12.47 -0.88
C ASP A 60 -1.95 11.24 -0.81
N LEU A 61 -1.45 10.03 -1.15
CA LEU A 61 -2.25 8.80 -1.18
C LEU A 61 -3.03 8.58 0.12
N GLY A 62 -2.36 8.75 1.27
CA GLY A 62 -2.95 8.51 2.59
C GLY A 62 -3.57 9.71 3.28
N LYS A 63 -3.49 10.91 2.68
CA LYS A 63 -4.08 12.12 3.29
C LYS A 63 -5.58 11.90 3.50
N GLU A 64 -6.13 12.46 4.56
CA GLU A 64 -7.59 12.48 4.83
C GLU A 64 -8.27 11.09 4.92
N SER A 65 -7.53 9.98 4.84
CA SER A 65 -8.06 8.62 4.94
C SER A 65 -8.59 8.25 6.33
N GLY A 66 -8.20 9.00 7.37
CA GLY A 66 -8.50 8.69 8.77
C GLY A 66 -7.70 7.52 9.35
N LEU A 67 -6.77 6.94 8.57
CA LEU A 67 -5.89 5.85 8.98
C LEU A 67 -4.72 6.36 9.84
N VAL A 68 -4.23 5.48 10.72
CA VAL A 68 -2.91 5.65 11.33
C VAL A 68 -1.90 4.98 10.41
N LEU A 69 -1.04 5.77 9.76
CA LEU A 69 -0.02 5.27 8.85
C LEU A 69 1.34 5.28 9.53
N ARG A 70 2.06 4.16 9.46
CA ARG A 70 3.45 4.04 9.92
C ARG A 70 4.35 3.72 8.73
N ASP A 71 5.46 4.42 8.63
CA ASP A 71 6.48 4.11 7.63
C ASP A 71 7.15 2.77 7.98
N GLY A 72 7.14 1.84 7.03
CA GLY A 72 7.79 0.54 7.17
C GLY A 72 9.27 0.56 6.80
N GLU A 73 9.79 1.67 6.26
CA GLU A 73 11.18 1.84 5.79
C GLU A 73 11.62 0.85 4.70
N VAL A 74 10.69 0.09 4.12
CA VAL A 74 10.92 -0.87 3.04
C VAL A 74 10.49 -0.25 1.71
N LEU A 75 11.44 -0.05 0.79
CA LEU A 75 11.19 0.54 -0.52
C LEU A 75 11.09 -0.49 -1.65
N LEU A 76 11.83 -1.59 -1.54
CA LEU A 76 11.97 -2.62 -2.57
C LEU A 76 11.83 -4.00 -1.93
N PRO A 77 11.32 -5.00 -2.66
CA PRO A 77 11.27 -6.37 -2.17
C PRO A 77 12.68 -6.93 -1.98
N ALA A 78 12.88 -7.73 -0.93
CA ALA A 78 14.09 -8.49 -0.72
C ALA A 78 13.85 -9.96 -1.09
N ALA A 79 14.89 -10.62 -1.62
CA ALA A 79 14.79 -12.02 -2.06
C ALA A 79 14.59 -13.01 -0.89
N GLU A 80 14.94 -12.62 0.33
CA GLU A 80 14.76 -13.44 1.54
C GLU A 80 13.31 -13.54 2.02
N ASP A 81 12.44 -12.64 1.54
CA ASP A 81 11.04 -12.54 1.92
C ASP A 81 10.07 -13.18 0.90
N MET A 82 10.61 -13.86 -0.14
CA MET A 82 9.85 -14.51 -1.22
C MET A 82 9.61 -16.01 -1.00
#